data_AF-A0A3G6T1E1-F1
#
_entry.id   AF-A0A3G6T1E1-F1
#
_cell.length_a   1.000
_cell.length_b   1.000
_cell.length_c   1.000
_cell.angle_alpha   90.00
_cell.angle_beta   90.00
_cell.angle_gamma   90.00
#
_symmetry.space_group_name_H-M   'P 1'
#
loop_
_entity.id
_entity.type
_entity.pdbx_description
1 polymer ?
#
loop_
_entity_poly.entity_id
_entity_poly.type
_entity_poly.pdbx_seq_one_letter_code
_entity_poly.pdbx_strand_id
1 'polypeptide(L)'
;MRKIIISTMVLLSCATVSGQIGINTSTPSAGLDIVGKGNTSATKALEVNNSSAKEMVTVLNNGNVGIGETAPTATLQVTNTTSTALRVVDGTQGTGKVLTSDASGNASWVNPSLIAISGNLPSSPLSFTSYGTGNPPNVSLYSGGTITLPAGKWLVSFGSIASLGLNDRINTSDAQLWCTAYLSDSSTNSNTTADYISAYTGQRGSGGTIGRGMNRTMVTGSIAINNTTGANKTYYLWANQELERYSGGPTFINVNATGTSGYWINVFGVGNWERYFYAIPIQ
;
A
#
# COMPACT_ATOMS: atom_id res chain seq x y z
N MET A 1 -78.41 36.74 -61.34
CA MET A 1 -77.45 35.74 -60.79
C MET A 1 -76.22 36.48 -60.29
N ARG A 2 -75.95 36.49 -58.98
CA ARG A 2 -74.76 37.09 -58.35
C ARG A 2 -74.11 36.01 -57.47
N LYS A 3 -72.81 35.75 -57.67
CA LYS A 3 -71.99 34.78 -56.94
C LYS A 3 -71.23 35.50 -55.81
N ILE A 4 -71.28 35.01 -54.56
CA ILE A 4 -70.32 35.33 -53.48
C ILE A 4 -70.24 34.09 -52.55
N ILE A 5 -69.30 33.18 -52.80
CA ILE A 5 -68.07 32.87 -52.02
C ILE A 5 -68.36 32.41 -50.57
N ILE A 6 -68.40 31.07 -50.38
CA ILE A 6 -68.22 30.45 -49.07
C ILE A 6 -66.71 30.32 -48.84
N SER A 7 -66.25 31.03 -47.84
CA SER A 7 -64.91 30.95 -47.26
C SER A 7 -64.60 29.52 -46.85
N THR A 8 -63.57 28.93 -47.43
CA THR A 8 -62.87 27.81 -46.81
C THR A 8 -61.39 28.15 -46.90
N MET A 9 -60.90 28.92 -45.92
CA MET A 9 -59.49 28.86 -45.56
C MET A 9 -59.20 27.41 -45.20
N VAL A 10 -58.69 26.64 -46.15
CA VAL A 10 -57.88 25.47 -45.84
C VAL A 10 -56.62 26.06 -45.22
N LEU A 11 -56.60 26.18 -43.89
CA LEU A 11 -55.33 26.26 -43.16
C LEU A 11 -54.59 24.97 -43.49
N LEU A 12 -53.69 25.03 -44.47
CA LEU A 12 -52.64 24.04 -44.64
C LEU A 12 -51.68 24.28 -43.46
N SER A 13 -52.01 23.73 -42.29
CA SER A 13 -51.07 23.73 -41.17
C SER A 13 -49.90 22.84 -41.59
N CYS A 14 -48.84 23.48 -42.09
CA CYS A 14 -47.54 22.87 -42.29
C CYS A 14 -47.03 22.50 -40.90
N ALA A 15 -47.34 21.30 -40.45
CA ALA A 15 -46.75 20.74 -39.24
C ALA A 15 -45.24 20.66 -39.52
N THR A 16 -44.44 21.26 -38.66
CA THR A 16 -43.00 21.03 -38.62
C THR A 16 -42.79 19.55 -38.31
N VAL A 17 -42.54 18.74 -39.34
CA VAL A 17 -42.21 17.33 -39.13
C VAL A 17 -40.77 17.29 -38.62
N SER A 18 -40.58 16.95 -37.36
CA SER A 18 -39.26 16.69 -36.80
C SER A 18 -38.61 15.54 -37.58
N GLY A 19 -37.40 15.72 -38.09
CA GLY A 19 -36.64 14.69 -38.84
C GLY A 19 -36.10 13.55 -37.97
N GLN A 20 -36.80 13.20 -36.88
CA GLN A 20 -36.38 12.19 -35.91
C GLN A 20 -36.88 10.81 -36.33
N ILE A 21 -36.08 9.78 -36.07
CA ILE A 21 -36.42 8.38 -36.34
C ILE A 21 -36.71 7.70 -35.01
N GLY A 22 -37.98 7.29 -34.81
CA GLY A 22 -38.40 6.46 -33.68
C GLY A 22 -38.52 5.00 -34.08
N ILE A 23 -37.84 4.12 -33.35
CA ILE A 23 -38.06 2.67 -33.40
C ILE A 23 -38.81 2.29 -32.13
N ASN A 24 -40.05 1.80 -32.30
CA ASN A 24 -40.94 1.41 -31.20
C ASN A 24 -41.33 2.56 -30.23
N THR A 25 -41.32 3.81 -30.73
CA THR A 25 -41.83 5.00 -30.02
C THR A 25 -42.44 6.00 -31.01
N SER A 26 -43.56 6.62 -30.65
CA SER A 26 -44.22 7.68 -31.44
C SER A 26 -43.82 9.09 -31.01
N THR A 27 -43.06 9.21 -29.91
CA THR A 27 -42.55 10.48 -29.39
C THR A 27 -41.03 10.38 -29.19
N PRO A 28 -40.24 10.35 -30.29
CA PRO A 28 -38.78 10.27 -30.18
C PRO A 28 -38.22 11.45 -29.39
N SER A 29 -37.33 11.16 -28.45
CA SER A 29 -36.63 12.16 -27.62
C SER A 29 -35.25 12.55 -28.16
N ALA A 30 -34.74 11.81 -29.13
CA ALA A 30 -33.46 12.02 -29.80
C ALA A 30 -33.60 11.94 -31.33
N GLY A 31 -32.53 12.28 -32.07
CA GLY A 31 -32.50 12.14 -33.53
C GLY A 31 -32.78 10.71 -34.01
N LEU A 32 -32.26 9.73 -33.28
CA LEU A 32 -32.61 8.32 -33.36
C LEU A 32 -32.97 7.85 -31.94
N ASP A 33 -34.21 7.45 -31.74
CA ASP A 33 -34.71 6.94 -30.47
C ASP A 33 -35.14 5.47 -30.65
N ILE A 34 -34.44 4.56 -29.98
CA ILE A 34 -34.69 3.11 -30.05
C ILE A 34 -35.19 2.65 -28.69
N VAL A 35 -36.45 2.24 -28.63
CA VAL A 35 -37.07 1.79 -27.39
C VAL A 35 -37.24 0.28 -27.43
N GLY A 36 -36.54 -0.41 -26.54
CA GLY A 36 -36.72 -1.84 -26.30
C GLY A 36 -38.17 -2.20 -26.00
N LYS A 37 -38.66 -3.32 -26.53
CA LYS A 37 -40.01 -3.81 -26.20
C LYS A 37 -40.10 -4.38 -24.77
N GLY A 38 -38.97 -4.86 -24.24
CA GLY A 38 -38.83 -5.33 -22.86
C GLY A 38 -37.90 -4.44 -22.04
N ASN A 39 -37.67 -4.83 -20.79
CA ASN A 39 -36.80 -4.13 -19.83
C ASN A 39 -35.86 -5.10 -19.08
N THR A 40 -35.64 -6.30 -19.62
CA THR A 40 -34.78 -7.34 -19.05
C THR A 40 -33.59 -7.66 -19.97
N SER A 41 -32.63 -8.45 -19.51
CA SER A 41 -31.50 -8.92 -20.33
C SER A 41 -31.87 -9.95 -21.40
N ALA A 42 -33.14 -10.38 -21.48
CA ALA A 42 -33.58 -11.43 -22.40
C ALA A 42 -33.64 -10.97 -23.87
N THR A 43 -33.66 -9.65 -24.11
CA THR A 43 -33.82 -9.06 -25.43
C THR A 43 -32.94 -7.82 -25.58
N LYS A 44 -32.67 -7.44 -26.83
CA LYS A 44 -31.77 -6.34 -27.19
C LYS A 44 -32.57 -5.10 -27.60
N ALA A 45 -32.08 -3.94 -27.18
CA ALA A 45 -32.51 -2.65 -27.70
C ALA A 45 -31.79 -2.34 -29.02
N LEU A 46 -30.48 -2.64 -29.09
CA LEU A 46 -29.65 -2.41 -30.28
C LEU A 46 -28.69 -3.59 -30.48
N GLU A 47 -28.55 -4.02 -31.74
CA GLU A 47 -27.59 -5.01 -32.19
C GLU A 47 -26.92 -4.48 -33.48
N VAL A 48 -25.58 -4.45 -33.50
CA VAL A 48 -24.80 -4.09 -34.69
C VAL A 48 -23.99 -5.29 -35.14
N ASN A 49 -24.29 -5.79 -36.33
CA ASN A 49 -23.61 -6.94 -36.93
C ASN A 49 -22.62 -6.52 -38.03
N ASN A 50 -21.59 -7.32 -38.26
CA ASN A 50 -20.79 -7.22 -39.48
C ASN A 50 -21.44 -8.03 -40.63
N SER A 51 -20.82 -7.97 -41.83
CA SER A 51 -21.29 -8.68 -43.02
C SER A 51 -21.25 -10.22 -42.91
N SER A 52 -20.63 -10.76 -41.87
CA SER A 52 -20.58 -12.19 -41.56
C SER A 52 -21.59 -12.59 -40.47
N ALA A 53 -22.55 -11.73 -40.15
CA ALA A 53 -23.52 -11.92 -39.07
C ALA A 53 -22.88 -12.11 -37.68
N LYS A 54 -21.67 -11.58 -37.48
CA LYS A 54 -21.06 -11.48 -36.16
C LYS A 54 -21.52 -10.20 -35.48
N GLU A 55 -22.12 -10.35 -34.31
CA GLU A 55 -22.48 -9.25 -33.45
C GLU A 55 -21.24 -8.56 -32.88
N MET A 56 -21.14 -7.26 -33.14
CA MET A 56 -20.02 -6.40 -32.74
C MET A 56 -20.38 -5.55 -31.54
N VAL A 57 -21.61 -5.01 -31.52
CA VAL A 57 -22.13 -4.17 -30.43
C VAL A 57 -23.51 -4.66 -30.04
N THR A 58 -23.70 -4.84 -28.73
CA THR A 58 -24.97 -5.24 -28.12
C THR A 58 -25.37 -4.19 -27.10
N VAL A 59 -26.63 -3.78 -27.11
CA VAL A 59 -27.26 -3.07 -26.00
C VAL A 59 -28.48 -3.88 -25.58
N LEU A 60 -28.44 -4.48 -24.41
CA LEU A 60 -29.57 -5.22 -23.83
C LEU A 60 -30.64 -4.25 -23.32
N ASN A 61 -31.88 -4.72 -23.23
CA ASN A 61 -33.01 -3.92 -22.72
C ASN A 61 -32.90 -3.56 -21.24
N ASN A 62 -31.99 -4.19 -20.49
CA ASN A 62 -31.63 -3.79 -19.12
C ASN A 62 -30.50 -2.74 -19.06
N GLY A 63 -29.99 -2.28 -20.21
CA GLY A 63 -28.95 -1.25 -20.30
C GLY A 63 -27.51 -1.78 -20.35
N ASN A 64 -27.28 -3.09 -20.26
CA ASN A 64 -25.93 -3.65 -20.40
C ASN A 64 -25.43 -3.52 -21.84
N VAL A 65 -24.20 -3.04 -22.00
CA VAL A 65 -23.54 -2.85 -23.29
C VAL A 65 -22.42 -3.88 -23.45
N GLY A 66 -22.44 -4.59 -24.57
CA GLY A 66 -21.42 -5.54 -24.98
C GLY A 66 -20.66 -5.03 -26.21
N ILE A 67 -19.32 -5.14 -26.19
CA ILE A 67 -18.48 -4.97 -27.39
C ILE A 67 -17.74 -6.29 -27.62
N GLY A 68 -18.07 -6.97 -28.71
CA GLY A 68 -17.64 -8.34 -28.95
C GLY A 68 -18.25 -9.38 -27.98
N GLU A 69 -19.29 -8.99 -27.23
CA GLU A 69 -20.01 -9.80 -26.26
C GLU A 69 -21.52 -9.70 -26.51
N THR A 70 -22.19 -10.83 -26.71
CA THR A 70 -23.62 -10.86 -27.10
C THR A 70 -24.56 -10.95 -25.90
N ALA A 71 -24.04 -11.37 -24.74
CA ALA A 71 -24.79 -11.52 -23.49
C ALA A 71 -24.04 -10.85 -22.32
N PRO A 72 -23.85 -9.52 -22.36
CA PRO A 72 -23.08 -8.81 -21.34
C PRO A 72 -23.71 -8.96 -19.95
N THR A 73 -22.90 -9.41 -18.98
CA THR A 73 -23.31 -9.59 -17.58
C THR A 73 -22.95 -8.41 -16.69
N ALA A 74 -22.04 -7.55 -17.16
CA ALA A 74 -21.73 -6.25 -16.57
C ALA A 74 -22.36 -5.11 -17.39
N THR A 75 -22.50 -3.93 -16.79
CA THR A 75 -23.02 -2.73 -17.48
C THR A 75 -22.23 -2.39 -18.75
N LEU A 76 -20.92 -2.61 -18.73
CA LEU A 76 -20.07 -2.61 -19.91
C LEU A 76 -19.19 -3.85 -19.88
N GLN A 77 -19.29 -4.71 -20.90
CA GLN A 77 -18.42 -5.86 -21.08
C GLN A 77 -17.76 -5.80 -22.46
N VAL A 78 -16.43 -5.81 -22.48
CA VAL A 78 -15.66 -5.81 -23.73
C VAL A 78 -14.90 -7.12 -23.81
N THR A 79 -15.26 -7.96 -24.78
CA THR A 79 -14.65 -9.29 -24.98
C THR A 79 -13.85 -9.28 -26.28
N ASN A 80 -12.54 -9.53 -26.18
CA ASN A 80 -11.68 -9.76 -27.35
C ASN A 80 -10.57 -10.76 -26.99
N THR A 81 -10.50 -11.87 -27.73
CA THR A 81 -9.52 -12.94 -27.54
C THR A 81 -8.35 -12.89 -28.52
N THR A 82 -8.41 -12.00 -29.51
CA THR A 82 -7.43 -11.92 -30.62
C THR A 82 -6.58 -10.65 -30.59
N SER A 83 -6.99 -9.65 -29.82
CA SER A 83 -6.37 -8.33 -29.72
C SER A 83 -6.63 -7.76 -28.33
N THR A 84 -5.94 -6.67 -27.98
CA THR A 84 -6.24 -5.84 -26.82
C THR A 84 -7.73 -5.48 -26.78
N ALA A 85 -8.40 -5.79 -25.66
CA ALA A 85 -9.81 -5.50 -25.45
C ALA A 85 -10.04 -4.00 -25.14
N LEU A 86 -9.17 -3.37 -24.37
CA LEU A 86 -9.26 -1.94 -24.01
C LEU A 86 -7.92 -1.23 -24.25
N ARG A 87 -7.95 -0.16 -25.05
CA ARG A 87 -6.81 0.73 -25.27
C ARG A 87 -7.23 2.17 -24.98
N VAL A 88 -6.63 2.79 -23.96
CA VAL A 88 -6.87 4.19 -23.58
C VAL A 88 -5.63 5.03 -23.93
N VAL A 89 -5.81 5.99 -24.85
CA VAL A 89 -4.74 6.89 -25.32
C VAL A 89 -5.14 8.31 -24.96
N ASP A 90 -4.53 8.85 -23.91
CA ASP A 90 -4.79 10.20 -23.39
C ASP A 90 -3.56 11.12 -23.47
N GLY A 91 -2.45 10.63 -24.03
CA GLY A 91 -1.17 11.33 -24.13
C GLY A 91 -0.25 11.09 -22.92
N THR A 92 -0.73 10.42 -21.87
CA THR A 92 0.02 10.14 -20.64
C THR A 92 0.39 8.67 -20.48
N GLN A 93 -0.10 7.78 -21.33
CA GLN A 93 0.26 6.36 -21.34
C GLN A 93 1.78 6.14 -21.54
N GLY A 94 2.34 5.09 -20.96
CA GLY A 94 3.76 4.75 -21.08
C GLY A 94 4.12 3.38 -20.51
N THR A 95 5.28 2.85 -20.88
CA THR A 95 5.79 1.57 -20.37
C THR A 95 5.89 1.58 -18.85
N GLY A 96 5.34 0.57 -18.19
CA GLY A 96 5.38 0.43 -16.73
C GLY A 96 4.36 1.27 -15.96
N LYS A 97 3.54 2.08 -16.63
CA LYS A 97 2.45 2.81 -15.99
C LYS A 97 1.22 1.94 -15.77
N VAL A 98 0.45 2.29 -14.75
CA VAL A 98 -0.84 1.68 -14.42
C VAL A 98 -1.96 2.70 -14.53
N LEU A 99 -3.15 2.24 -14.92
CA LEU A 99 -4.35 3.08 -14.93
C LEU A 99 -4.88 3.17 -13.50
N THR A 100 -4.88 4.37 -12.91
CA THR A 100 -5.41 4.62 -11.56
C THR A 100 -6.61 5.54 -11.60
N SER A 101 -7.48 5.43 -10.60
CA SER A 101 -8.61 6.35 -10.38
C SER A 101 -8.24 7.46 -9.41
N ASP A 102 -8.77 8.67 -9.62
CA ASP A 102 -8.88 9.71 -8.58
C ASP A 102 -10.15 9.54 -7.73
N ALA A 103 -10.41 10.49 -6.81
CA ALA A 103 -11.57 10.49 -5.93
C ALA A 103 -12.93 10.69 -6.65
N SER A 104 -12.90 11.18 -7.89
CA SER A 104 -14.09 11.37 -8.73
C SER A 104 -14.30 10.23 -9.73
N GLY A 105 -13.42 9.23 -9.75
CA GLY A 105 -13.51 8.11 -10.68
C GLY A 105 -12.77 8.34 -12.01
N ASN A 106 -12.04 9.45 -12.17
CA ASN A 106 -11.33 9.72 -13.42
C ASN A 106 -10.08 8.84 -13.50
N ALA A 107 -9.91 8.17 -14.64
CA ALA A 107 -8.77 7.30 -14.90
C ALA A 107 -7.59 8.09 -15.50
N SER A 108 -6.36 7.84 -15.02
CA SER A 108 -5.13 8.41 -15.61
C SER A 108 -3.95 7.45 -15.50
N TRP A 109 -2.97 7.59 -16.40
CA TRP A 109 -1.76 6.75 -16.39
C TRP A 109 -0.68 7.31 -15.47
N VAL A 110 -0.41 6.59 -14.38
CA VAL A 110 0.60 6.96 -13.38
C VAL A 110 1.68 5.89 -13.28
N ASN A 111 2.88 6.29 -12.82
CA ASN A 111 3.84 5.30 -12.35
C ASN A 111 3.27 4.65 -11.08
N PRO A 112 3.35 3.32 -10.95
CA PRO A 112 2.96 2.67 -9.71
C PRO A 112 3.86 3.16 -8.57
N SER A 113 3.25 3.62 -7.48
CA SER A 113 3.95 4.01 -6.25
C SER A 113 3.81 2.89 -5.23
N LEU A 114 4.92 2.46 -4.62
CA LEU A 114 4.86 1.64 -3.42
C LEU A 114 4.29 2.50 -2.29
N ILE A 115 3.13 2.11 -1.76
CA ILE A 115 2.60 2.74 -0.55
C ILE A 115 3.43 2.23 0.61
N ALA A 116 4.33 3.08 1.11
CA ALA A 116 5.05 2.83 2.34
C ALA A 116 4.22 3.29 3.54
N ILE A 117 4.03 2.44 4.53
CA ILE A 117 3.47 2.82 5.83
C ILE A 117 4.64 3.31 6.68
N SER A 118 4.59 4.56 7.12
CA SER A 118 5.59 5.08 8.07
C SER A 118 5.29 4.59 9.48
N GLY A 119 6.30 4.07 10.16
CA GLY A 119 6.25 3.78 11.58
C GLY A 119 6.50 5.06 12.39
N ASN A 120 5.95 5.09 13.59
CA ASN A 120 6.23 6.12 14.57
C ASN A 120 7.51 5.75 15.32
N LEU A 121 8.43 6.70 15.45
CA LEU A 121 9.62 6.58 16.29
C LEU A 121 9.48 7.50 17.52
N PRO A 122 10.16 7.20 18.64
CA PRO A 122 10.06 7.99 19.86
C PRO A 122 10.50 9.45 19.63
N SER A 123 9.87 10.35 20.37
CA SER A 123 10.19 11.78 20.41
C SER A 123 11.09 12.18 21.60
N SER A 124 11.43 11.23 22.47
CA SER A 124 12.39 11.40 23.56
C SER A 124 13.69 10.64 23.28
N PRO A 125 14.81 11.03 23.90
CA PRO A 125 15.98 10.17 23.99
C PRO A 125 15.59 8.84 24.65
N LEU A 126 16.21 7.75 24.20
CA LEU A 126 16.07 6.44 24.81
C LEU A 126 17.46 5.87 25.04
N SER A 127 17.66 5.33 26.24
CA SER A 127 18.95 4.85 26.68
C SER A 127 18.77 3.51 27.39
N PHE A 128 19.51 2.49 26.98
CA PHE A 128 19.75 1.35 27.85
C PHE A 128 20.48 1.87 29.09
N THR A 129 19.89 1.71 30.28
CA THR A 129 20.58 2.03 31.54
C THR A 129 21.15 0.74 32.13
N SER A 130 22.43 0.46 31.89
CA SER A 130 23.13 -0.59 32.63
C SER A 130 23.72 0.01 33.91
N TYR A 131 23.15 -0.34 35.08
CA TYR A 131 23.63 0.14 36.37
C TYR A 131 24.26 -1.01 37.18
N GLY A 132 25.54 -0.84 37.56
CA GLY A 132 26.16 -1.59 38.66
C GLY A 132 27.19 -2.67 38.31
N THR A 133 28.14 -2.87 39.22
CA THR A 133 29.08 -4.01 39.24
C THR A 133 28.30 -5.30 39.48
N GLY A 134 27.93 -5.99 38.39
CA GLY A 134 27.18 -7.23 38.48
C GLY A 134 26.21 -7.48 37.33
N ASN A 135 26.66 -7.25 36.08
CA ASN A 135 25.98 -7.50 34.80
C ASN A 135 25.31 -6.22 34.18
N PRO A 136 24.90 -6.26 32.89
CA PRO A 136 23.63 -6.94 32.70
C PRO A 136 23.69 -8.10 31.70
N PRO A 137 22.88 -9.13 31.98
CA PRO A 137 22.53 -10.14 31.00
C PRO A 137 21.75 -9.39 29.92
N ASN A 138 21.96 -9.77 28.67
CA ASN A 138 21.10 -9.45 27.52
C ASN A 138 19.84 -8.64 27.87
N VAL A 139 19.88 -7.31 27.67
CA VAL A 139 18.79 -6.39 28.03
C VAL A 139 17.98 -6.07 26.79
N SER A 140 16.67 -6.13 26.91
CA SER A 140 15.72 -5.66 25.91
C SER A 140 15.06 -4.36 26.35
N LEU A 141 14.92 -3.41 25.44
CA LEU A 141 14.24 -2.14 25.67
C LEU A 141 13.20 -1.91 24.57
N TYR A 142 11.98 -1.57 24.97
CA TYR A 142 10.98 -1.07 24.04
C TYR A 142 11.40 0.32 23.56
N SER A 143 11.56 0.48 22.25
CA SER A 143 12.04 1.73 21.66
C SER A 143 11.00 2.86 21.63
N GLY A 144 9.79 2.66 22.16
CA GLY A 144 8.69 3.61 21.95
C GLY A 144 8.16 3.66 20.51
N GLY A 145 8.82 2.98 19.57
CA GLY A 145 8.45 2.96 18.16
C GLY A 145 7.35 1.95 17.86
N THR A 146 6.38 2.34 17.05
CA THR A 146 5.26 1.47 16.64
C THR A 146 4.99 1.57 15.15
N ILE A 147 4.47 0.49 14.56
CA ILE A 147 3.95 0.52 13.19
C ILE A 147 2.67 -0.31 13.12
N THR A 148 1.62 0.24 12.53
CA THR A 148 0.33 -0.43 12.36
C THR A 148 0.17 -0.88 10.92
N LEU A 149 0.04 -2.19 10.71
CA LEU A 149 -0.02 -2.80 9.39
C LEU A 149 -1.38 -3.47 9.16
N PRO A 150 -2.04 -3.23 8.01
CA PRO A 150 -3.18 -4.03 7.56
C PRO A 150 -2.83 -5.51 7.41
N ALA A 151 -3.86 -6.35 7.30
CA ALA A 151 -3.69 -7.76 6.99
C ALA A 151 -2.90 -7.94 5.67
N GLY A 152 -1.97 -8.90 5.66
CA GLY A 152 -1.09 -9.15 4.52
C GLY A 152 0.39 -9.22 4.92
N LYS A 153 1.24 -9.37 3.88
CA LYS A 153 2.69 -9.47 4.05
C LYS A 153 3.38 -8.12 3.82
N TRP A 154 4.34 -7.83 4.67
CA TRP A 154 5.06 -6.56 4.69
C TRP A 154 6.54 -6.80 4.91
N LEU A 155 7.39 -6.05 4.21
CA LEU A 155 8.79 -5.90 4.60
C LEU A 155 8.88 -4.63 5.44
N VAL A 156 9.14 -4.80 6.73
CA VAL A 156 9.27 -3.72 7.70
C VAL A 156 10.75 -3.38 7.84
N SER A 157 11.16 -2.21 7.37
CA SER A 157 12.53 -1.72 7.41
C SER A 157 12.69 -0.73 8.55
N PHE A 158 13.74 -0.92 9.34
CA PHE A 158 14.08 -0.01 10.42
C PHE A 158 15.60 0.08 10.56
N GLY A 159 16.06 1.24 11.02
CA GLY A 159 17.45 1.42 11.32
C GLY A 159 17.71 2.60 12.22
N SER A 160 18.79 2.53 12.97
CA SER A 160 19.34 3.62 13.75
C SER A 160 20.82 3.41 14.04
N ILE A 161 21.51 4.48 14.44
CA ILE A 161 22.80 4.34 15.10
C ILE A 161 22.54 3.86 16.54
N ALA A 162 23.27 2.84 16.98
CA ALA A 162 23.45 2.57 18.41
C ALA A 162 24.73 3.25 18.86
N SER A 163 24.65 4.17 19.82
CA SER A 163 25.80 4.99 20.25
C SER A 163 25.90 5.15 21.76
N LEU A 164 27.14 5.17 22.24
CA LEU A 164 27.53 5.67 23.56
C LEU A 164 27.67 7.20 23.52
N GLY A 165 28.02 7.81 24.66
CA GLY A 165 28.41 9.21 24.70
C GLY A 165 29.54 9.55 23.72
N LEU A 166 29.61 10.81 23.28
CA LEU A 166 30.56 11.25 22.25
C LEU A 166 32.02 10.91 22.57
N ASN A 167 32.39 11.03 23.85
CA ASN A 167 33.75 10.76 24.34
C ASN A 167 33.91 9.34 24.90
N ASP A 168 32.83 8.55 24.94
CA ASP A 168 32.83 7.22 25.52
C ASP A 168 33.40 6.19 24.56
N ARG A 169 34.27 5.31 25.04
CA ARG A 169 34.87 4.23 24.27
C ARG A 169 34.85 2.95 25.08
N ILE A 170 34.44 1.85 24.46
CA ILE A 170 34.62 0.53 25.06
C ILE A 170 36.12 0.28 25.22
N ASN A 171 36.53 -0.10 26.42
CA ASN A 171 37.93 -0.39 26.75
C ASN A 171 38.15 -1.86 27.14
N THR A 172 37.08 -2.65 27.23
CA THR A 172 37.22 -4.10 27.47
C THR A 172 37.81 -4.79 26.24
N SER A 173 38.81 -5.64 26.48
CA SER A 173 39.36 -6.54 25.47
C SER A 173 38.56 -7.84 25.40
N ASP A 174 38.49 -8.44 24.23
CA ASP A 174 37.88 -9.76 24.00
C ASP A 174 36.39 -9.87 24.37
N ALA A 175 35.69 -8.73 24.33
CA ALA A 175 34.24 -8.66 24.37
C ALA A 175 33.72 -7.46 23.60
N GLN A 176 32.46 -7.55 23.17
CA GLN A 176 31.74 -6.51 22.45
C GLN A 176 30.28 -6.45 22.92
N LEU A 177 29.63 -5.33 22.63
CA LEU A 177 28.19 -5.20 22.76
C LEU A 177 27.55 -5.49 21.42
N TRP A 178 26.73 -6.53 21.36
CA TRP A 178 25.90 -6.80 20.20
C TRP A 178 24.53 -6.12 20.38
N CYS A 179 24.27 -5.15 19.52
CA CYS A 179 23.02 -4.41 19.50
C CYS A 179 22.16 -4.95 18.35
N THR A 180 20.92 -5.35 18.64
CA THR A 180 19.96 -5.84 17.63
C THR A 180 18.63 -5.13 17.80
N ALA A 181 17.78 -5.17 16.78
CA ALA A 181 16.43 -4.61 16.86
C ALA A 181 15.41 -5.47 16.13
N TYR A 182 14.23 -5.60 16.71
CA TYR A 182 13.22 -6.56 16.29
C TYR A 182 11.81 -6.04 16.58
N LEU A 183 10.81 -6.76 16.10
CA LEU A 183 9.41 -6.43 16.31
C LEU A 183 8.79 -7.36 17.37
N SER A 184 7.95 -6.81 18.23
CA SER A 184 7.12 -7.51 19.23
C SER A 184 5.65 -7.20 18.99
N ASP A 185 4.78 -8.07 19.50
CA ASP A 185 3.34 -7.83 19.58
C ASP A 185 2.93 -7.01 20.83
N SER A 186 3.90 -6.61 21.67
CA SER A 186 3.67 -5.93 22.95
C SER A 186 4.65 -4.78 23.20
N SER A 187 4.19 -3.73 23.89
CA SER A 187 5.05 -2.64 24.40
C SER A 187 5.69 -2.95 25.76
N THR A 188 5.31 -4.05 26.40
CA THR A 188 5.79 -4.42 27.75
C THR A 188 6.45 -5.80 27.80
N ASN A 189 6.20 -6.66 26.80
CA ASN A 189 6.84 -7.96 26.67
C ASN A 189 7.86 -7.95 25.50
N SER A 190 9.10 -8.31 25.80
CA SER A 190 10.23 -8.28 24.88
C SER A 190 10.31 -9.49 23.93
N ASN A 191 9.32 -10.37 23.90
CA ASN A 191 9.28 -11.48 22.95
C ASN A 191 9.17 -10.97 21.50
N THR A 192 9.88 -11.62 20.58
CA THR A 192 9.73 -11.35 19.14
C THR A 192 8.33 -11.76 18.68
N THR A 193 7.73 -10.99 17.78
CA THR A 193 6.45 -11.34 17.14
C THR A 193 6.54 -12.71 16.46
N ALA A 194 5.47 -13.49 16.58
CA ALA A 194 5.35 -14.77 15.88
C ALA A 194 5.03 -14.59 14.38
N ASP A 195 4.64 -13.38 13.97
CA ASP A 195 4.22 -13.10 12.59
C ASP A 195 5.39 -12.91 11.61
N TYR A 196 6.64 -13.07 12.07
CA TYR A 196 7.80 -12.97 11.18
C TYR A 196 7.82 -14.12 10.15
N ILE A 197 8.22 -13.81 8.92
CA ILE A 197 8.34 -14.79 7.84
C ILE A 197 9.78 -15.31 7.82
N SER A 198 10.01 -16.45 8.50
CA SER A 198 11.34 -17.05 8.66
C SER A 198 12.05 -17.38 7.33
N ALA A 199 11.30 -17.60 6.26
CA ALA A 199 11.84 -17.83 4.92
C ALA A 199 12.50 -16.60 4.28
N TYR A 200 12.18 -15.39 4.76
CA TYR A 200 12.68 -14.13 4.18
C TYR A 200 13.64 -13.40 5.12
N THR A 201 13.38 -13.41 6.43
CA THR A 201 14.18 -12.68 7.42
C THR A 201 14.28 -13.43 8.74
N GLY A 202 15.32 -13.18 9.52
CA GLY A 202 15.42 -13.66 10.91
C GLY A 202 14.63 -12.80 11.90
N GLN A 203 14.30 -13.37 13.07
CA GLN A 203 13.52 -12.69 14.13
C GLN A 203 14.16 -11.39 14.62
N ARG A 204 15.49 -11.31 14.58
CA ARG A 204 16.24 -10.17 15.11
C ARG A 204 16.55 -9.07 14.09
N GLY A 205 16.08 -9.18 12.84
CA GLY A 205 15.92 -8.12 11.83
C GLY A 205 17.10 -7.24 11.42
N SER A 206 18.00 -6.90 12.34
CA SER A 206 19.12 -5.97 12.25
C SER A 206 20.14 -6.30 13.33
N GLY A 207 21.38 -5.90 13.13
CA GLY A 207 22.43 -6.08 14.14
C GLY A 207 23.64 -5.22 13.88
N GLY A 208 24.39 -4.94 14.94
CA GLY A 208 25.67 -4.25 14.89
C GLY A 208 26.44 -4.43 16.19
N THR A 209 27.76 -4.31 16.15
CA THR A 209 28.60 -4.51 17.33
C THR A 209 29.39 -3.26 17.68
N ILE A 210 29.47 -2.95 18.97
CA ILE A 210 30.38 -1.94 19.51
C ILE A 210 31.48 -2.71 20.23
N GLY A 211 32.69 -2.67 19.68
CA GLY A 211 33.88 -3.31 20.25
C GLY A 211 34.87 -2.30 20.84
N ARG A 212 36.04 -2.79 21.27
CA ARG A 212 37.10 -1.97 21.87
C ARG A 212 37.48 -0.79 20.97
N GLY A 213 37.56 0.41 21.56
CA GLY A 213 37.90 1.66 20.87
C GLY A 213 36.76 2.26 20.05
N MET A 214 35.58 1.63 20.01
CA MET A 214 34.40 2.14 19.31
C MET A 214 33.44 2.81 20.30
N ASN A 215 32.61 3.71 19.77
CA ASN A 215 31.51 4.33 20.51
C ASN A 215 30.15 4.22 19.82
N ARG A 216 30.10 3.59 18.64
CA ARG A 216 28.88 3.49 17.84
C ARG A 216 28.95 2.36 16.83
N THR A 217 27.78 1.89 16.43
CA THR A 217 27.57 0.97 15.32
C THR A 217 26.24 1.32 14.63
N MET A 218 26.06 0.86 13.41
CA MET A 218 24.74 0.84 12.78
C MET A 218 23.93 -0.35 13.30
N VAL A 219 22.65 -0.15 13.54
CA VAL A 219 21.65 -1.19 13.76
C VAL A 219 20.59 -0.98 12.69
N THR A 220 20.80 -1.61 11.53
CA THR A 220 19.99 -1.43 10.31
C THR A 220 19.54 -2.78 9.79
N GLY A 221 18.31 -2.86 9.31
CA GLY A 221 17.82 -4.07 8.67
C GLY A 221 16.33 -4.06 8.42
N SER A 222 15.74 -5.25 8.32
CA SER A 222 14.33 -5.43 8.01
C SER A 222 13.80 -6.75 8.55
N ILE A 223 12.51 -6.79 8.85
CA ILE A 223 11.77 -8.01 9.19
C ILE A 223 10.58 -8.13 8.24
N ALA A 224 10.47 -9.28 7.58
CA ALA A 224 9.27 -9.65 6.85
C ALA A 224 8.21 -10.12 7.85
N ILE A 225 7.02 -9.55 7.78
CA ILE A 225 5.88 -9.79 8.66
C ILE A 225 4.70 -10.26 7.84
N ASN A 226 3.93 -11.23 8.35
CA ASN A 226 2.64 -11.64 7.82
C ASN A 226 1.55 -11.43 8.87
N ASN A 227 0.82 -10.31 8.77
CA ASN A 227 -0.34 -10.07 9.63
C ASN A 227 -1.52 -10.94 9.15
N THR A 228 -1.81 -12.01 9.88
CA THR A 228 -2.87 -12.98 9.54
C THR A 228 -4.24 -12.67 10.17
N THR A 229 -4.34 -11.60 10.98
CA THR A 229 -5.51 -11.35 11.84
C THR A 229 -6.77 -10.82 11.12
N GLY A 230 -6.72 -10.59 9.80
CA GLY A 230 -7.82 -10.01 9.04
C GLY A 230 -8.14 -8.54 9.38
N ALA A 231 -7.41 -7.94 10.32
CA ALA A 231 -7.56 -6.57 10.79
C ALA A 231 -6.19 -5.88 10.88
N ASN A 232 -6.19 -4.57 11.15
CA ASN A 232 -4.95 -3.83 11.41
C ASN A 232 -4.30 -4.32 12.71
N LYS A 233 -3.00 -4.61 12.69
CA LYS A 233 -2.22 -5.01 13.86
C LYS A 233 -1.04 -4.05 14.08
N THR A 234 -0.81 -3.68 15.33
CA THR A 234 0.31 -2.82 15.72
C THR A 234 1.48 -3.67 16.20
N TYR A 235 2.64 -3.44 15.62
CA TYR A 235 3.91 -4.02 16.03
C TYR A 235 4.76 -2.96 16.73
N TYR A 236 5.52 -3.40 17.72
CA TYR A 236 6.32 -2.57 18.59
C TYR A 236 7.80 -2.83 18.28
N LEU A 237 8.56 -1.76 18.02
CA LEU A 237 9.99 -1.85 17.76
C LEU A 237 10.74 -1.97 19.10
N TRP A 238 11.49 -3.04 19.26
CA TRP A 238 12.34 -3.31 20.41
C TRP A 238 13.80 -3.35 19.99
N ALA A 239 14.68 -3.04 20.91
CA ALA A 239 16.12 -3.19 20.74
C ALA A 239 16.70 -4.05 21.86
N ASN A 240 17.71 -4.84 21.54
CA ASN A 240 18.51 -5.58 22.52
C ASN A 240 19.93 -5.03 22.57
N GLN A 241 20.53 -5.17 23.75
CA GLN A 241 21.96 -5.08 23.96
C GLN A 241 22.43 -6.35 24.65
N GLU A 242 23.40 -7.04 24.05
CA GLU A 242 23.93 -8.31 24.54
C GLU A 242 25.44 -8.23 24.71
N LEU A 243 25.95 -8.84 25.78
CA LEU A 243 27.38 -9.02 25.96
C LEU A 243 27.83 -10.24 25.15
N GLU A 244 28.60 -10.01 24.10
CA GLU A 244 29.22 -11.07 23.33
C GLU A 244 30.70 -11.20 23.71
N ARG A 245 31.10 -12.42 24.04
CA ARG A 245 32.42 -12.75 24.57
C ARG A 245 32.78 -14.20 24.26
N TYR A 246 34.06 -14.52 24.25
CA TYR A 246 34.51 -15.90 24.21
C TYR A 246 34.25 -16.62 25.56
N SER A 247 34.27 -17.95 25.55
CA SER A 247 34.08 -18.75 26.77
C SER A 247 35.19 -18.50 27.80
N GLY A 248 34.82 -17.99 28.98
CA GLY A 248 35.77 -17.56 30.01
C GLY A 248 36.24 -16.09 29.89
N GLY A 249 35.71 -15.34 28.92
CA GLY A 249 35.96 -13.91 28.75
C GLY A 249 35.29 -13.02 29.81
N PRO A 250 35.48 -11.70 29.72
CA PRO A 250 35.02 -10.75 30.74
C PRO A 250 33.51 -10.79 30.91
N THR A 251 33.01 -10.63 32.14
CA THR A 251 31.57 -10.64 32.47
C THR A 251 30.90 -9.28 32.32
N PHE A 252 31.64 -8.26 31.91
CA PHE A 252 31.18 -6.88 31.80
C PHE A 252 31.99 -6.08 30.77
N ILE A 253 31.41 -4.95 30.33
CA ILE A 253 32.05 -3.96 29.46
C ILE A 253 32.45 -2.73 30.27
N ASN A 254 33.72 -2.34 30.14
CA ASN A 254 34.29 -1.11 30.67
C ASN A 254 34.25 -0.03 29.60
N VAL A 255 33.93 1.19 30.02
CA VAL A 255 33.96 2.39 29.19
C VAL A 255 34.97 3.38 29.79
N ASN A 256 35.86 3.95 28.97
CA ASN A 256 36.85 5.00 29.34
C ASN A 256 37.81 4.73 30.51
N ALA A 257 38.11 3.47 30.84
CA ALA A 257 39.04 3.10 31.92
C ALA A 257 38.68 3.56 33.35
N THR A 258 37.47 4.10 33.57
CA THR A 258 36.93 4.40 34.91
C THR A 258 36.04 3.25 35.38
N GLY A 259 36.39 2.63 36.52
CA GLY A 259 35.78 1.38 36.98
C GLY A 259 34.29 1.41 37.36
N THR A 260 33.60 2.55 37.36
CA THR A 260 32.22 2.63 37.89
C THR A 260 31.46 3.88 37.42
N SER A 261 31.29 4.07 36.12
CA SER A 261 30.27 5.02 35.63
C SER A 261 29.39 4.32 34.63
N GLY A 262 28.11 4.16 34.98
CA GLY A 262 27.11 3.52 34.12
C GLY A 262 27.14 4.15 32.73
N TYR A 263 27.28 3.31 31.72
CA TYR A 263 27.20 3.75 30.33
C TYR A 263 25.75 3.63 29.87
N TRP A 264 25.40 4.45 28.88
CA TRP A 264 24.11 4.40 28.21
C TRP A 264 24.33 4.21 26.73
N ILE A 265 23.55 3.31 26.13
CA ILE A 265 23.47 3.18 24.67
C ILE A 265 22.16 3.81 24.22
N ASN A 266 22.26 4.83 23.36
CA ASN A 266 21.11 5.38 22.68
C ASN A 266 20.89 4.65 21.36
N VAL A 267 19.64 4.22 21.13
CA VAL A 267 19.21 3.55 19.90
C VAL A 267 17.77 3.98 19.59
N PHE A 268 17.47 4.36 18.34
CA PHE A 268 16.16 4.86 17.87
C PHE A 268 15.62 6.15 18.53
N GLY A 269 16.19 6.58 19.65
CA GLY A 269 15.83 7.81 20.36
C GLY A 269 16.04 9.08 19.52
N VAL A 270 15.42 10.18 19.97
CA VAL A 270 15.71 11.52 19.40
C VAL A 270 17.18 11.89 19.64
N GLY A 271 17.79 12.51 18.63
CA GLY A 271 19.20 12.92 18.64
C GLY A 271 20.11 12.00 17.82
N ASN A 272 19.65 10.80 17.42
CA ASN A 272 20.37 9.99 16.45
C ASN A 272 20.35 10.63 15.07
N TRP A 273 21.53 10.72 14.45
CA TRP A 273 21.70 11.27 13.09
C TRP A 273 21.05 10.39 12.02
N GLU A 274 20.88 9.11 12.31
CA GLU A 274 20.22 8.16 11.44
C GLU A 274 19.14 7.44 12.23
N ARG A 275 17.90 7.55 11.75
CA ARG A 275 16.77 6.75 12.20
C ARG A 275 15.69 6.69 11.13
N TYR A 276 15.19 5.50 10.87
CA TYR A 276 14.04 5.29 9.98
C TYR A 276 13.23 4.09 10.44
N PHE A 277 11.93 4.12 10.13
CA PHE A 277 11.02 3.02 10.39
C PHE A 277 9.84 3.10 9.43
N TYR A 278 9.73 2.14 8.52
CA TYR A 278 8.65 2.08 7.53
C TYR A 278 8.40 0.64 7.10
N ALA A 279 7.29 0.41 6.41
CA ALA A 279 6.97 -0.88 5.81
C ALA A 279 6.49 -0.72 4.36
N ILE A 280 6.84 -1.68 3.52
CA ILE A 280 6.32 -1.79 2.15
C ILE A 280 5.61 -3.13 1.97
N PRO A 281 4.53 -3.20 1.16
CA PRO A 281 3.87 -4.46 0.88
C PRO A 281 4.80 -5.39 0.08
N ILE A 282 4.75 -6.69 0.39
CA ILE A 282 5.49 -7.74 -0.35
C ILE A 282 4.56 -8.89 -0.74
N GLN A 283 4.97 -9.69 -1.73
CA GLN A 283 4.20 -10.83 -2.25
C GLN A 283 4.37 -12.09 -1.40
#